data_AF-A0A1X3D0Y0-F1
#
_entry.id   AF-A0A1X3D0Y0-F1
#
_cell.length_a   1.000
_cell.length_b   1.000
_cell.length_c   1.000
_cell.angle_alpha   90.00
_cell.angle_beta   90.00
_cell.angle_gamma   90.00
#
_symmetry.space_group_name_H-M   'P 1'
#
loop_
_entity.id
_entity.type
_entity.pdbx_description
1 polymer ?
#
loop_
_entity_poly.entity_id
_entity_poly.type
_entity_poly.pdbx_seq_one_letter_code
_entity_poly.pdbx_strand_id
1 'polypeptide(L)'
;VVWGIVGMLVGVIIAAQLFAPALDLSNIGPWFHFGRLRPLHTNAVIFAFGGCGLFATSYYVVQRTCNVRLFGGKFLPAFTFWGWQLVIVLAAITLPLGYTQGKEYAELEWPIDILIALVWVAYAVVFFGTIATRK
;
A
#
# COMPACT_ATOMS: atom_id res chain seq x y z
N VAL A 1 0.73 9.07 -6.68
CA VAL A 1 1.41 10.35 -6.38
C VAL A 1 1.42 10.65 -4.89
N VAL A 2 0.25 10.85 -4.25
CA VAL A 2 0.15 11.14 -2.80
C VAL A 2 1.00 10.19 -1.95
N TRP A 3 0.80 8.88 -2.10
CA TRP A 3 1.58 7.88 -1.37
C TRP A 3 3.07 7.85 -1.71
N GLY A 4 3.45 8.30 -2.90
CA GLY A 4 4.86 8.46 -3.28
C GLY A 4 5.52 9.55 -2.46
N ILE A 5 4.85 10.71 -2.34
CA ILE A 5 5.32 11.82 -1.51
C ILE A 5 5.41 11.37 -0.04
N VAL A 6 4.35 10.74 0.48
CA VAL A 6 4.32 10.28 1.88
C VAL A 6 5.42 9.25 2.15
N GLY A 7 5.52 8.20 1.34
CA GLY A 7 6.50 7.13 1.52
C GLY A 7 7.94 7.65 1.42
N MET A 8 8.23 8.48 0.41
CA MET A 8 9.56 9.06 0.25
C MET A 8 9.90 10.06 1.37
N LEU A 9 8.93 10.86 1.84
CA LEU A 9 9.12 11.77 2.97
C LEU A 9 9.47 11.03 4.25
N VAL A 10 8.74 9.95 4.59
CA VAL A 10 9.10 9.10 5.74
C VAL A 10 10.51 8.51 5.54
N GLY A 11 10.87 8.16 4.29
CA GLY A 11 12.22 7.72 3.93
C GLY A 11 13.30 8.76 4.26
N VAL A 12 13.06 10.02 3.91
CA VAL A 12 13.97 11.13 4.24
C VAL A 12 14.07 11.33 5.76
N ILE A 13 12.96 11.23 6.49
CA ILE A 13 12.94 11.34 7.96
C ILE A 13 13.81 10.24 8.60
N ILE A 14 13.58 8.98 8.24
CA ILE A 14 14.34 7.87 8.84
C ILE A 14 15.81 7.87 8.40
N ALA A 15 16.13 8.36 7.20
CA ALA A 15 17.51 8.57 6.77
C ALA A 15 18.21 9.65 7.62
N ALA A 16 17.49 10.74 7.93
CA ALA A 16 18.00 11.80 8.82
C ALA A 16 18.23 11.27 10.25
N GLN A 17 17.33 10.43 10.77
CA GLN A 17 17.51 9.75 12.07
C GLN A 17 18.76 8.86 12.10
N LEU A 18 19.07 8.19 10.98
CA LEU A 18 20.27 7.36 10.86
C LEU A 18 21.56 8.20 10.84
N PHE A 19 21.53 9.36 10.16
CA PHE A 19 22.66 10.29 10.10
C PHE A 19 22.90 11.01 11.43
N ALA A 20 21.83 11.49 12.07
CA ALA A 20 21.87 12.18 13.34
C ALA A 20 20.82 11.57 14.29
N PRO A 21 21.22 10.63 15.17
CA PRO A 21 20.31 9.97 16.11
C PRO A 21 19.53 10.92 17.03
N ALA A 22 20.02 12.15 17.24
CA ALA A 22 19.30 13.20 17.96
C ALA A 22 17.99 13.66 17.27
N LEU A 23 17.81 13.34 15.99
CA LEU A 23 16.57 13.58 15.24
C LEU A 23 15.52 12.48 15.45
N ASP A 24 15.85 11.43 16.22
CA ASP A 24 14.85 10.49 16.70
C ASP A 24 13.95 11.20 17.72
N LEU A 25 12.70 11.46 17.32
CA LEU A 25 11.68 12.12 18.15
C LEU A 25 10.98 11.14 19.11
N SER A 26 11.61 10.01 19.44
CA SER A 26 11.12 9.03 20.42
C SER A 26 10.79 9.64 21.79
N ASN A 27 11.45 10.74 22.18
CA ASN A 27 11.12 11.52 23.38
C ASN A 27 9.73 12.19 23.31
N ILE A 28 9.23 12.51 22.12
CA ILE A 28 7.88 13.05 21.90
C ILE A 28 6.86 11.91 21.88
N GLY A 29 7.23 10.76 21.32
CA GLY A 29 6.42 9.56 21.40
C GLY A 29 7.05 8.37 20.67
N PRO A 30 6.74 7.14 21.08
CA PRO A 30 7.39 5.93 20.57
C PRO A 30 7.10 5.68 19.08
N TRP A 31 6.05 6.31 18.52
CA TRP A 31 5.65 6.23 17.12
C TRP A 31 6.67 6.84 16.14
N PHE A 32 7.48 7.79 16.60
CA PHE A 32 8.49 8.44 15.75
C PHE A 32 9.86 7.75 15.79
N HIS A 33 9.99 6.67 16.57
CA HIS A 33 11.22 5.91 16.66
C HIS A 33 11.55 5.21 15.34
N PHE A 34 12.83 5.23 14.96
CA PHE A 34 13.32 4.66 13.69
C PHE A 34 12.81 3.24 13.43
N GLY A 35 12.84 2.38 14.46
CA GLY A 35 12.39 0.99 14.36
C GLY A 35 10.92 0.81 13.98
N ARG A 36 10.05 1.81 14.24
CA ARG A 36 8.62 1.78 13.86
C ARG A 36 8.35 2.50 12.55
N LEU A 37 9.10 3.58 12.27
CA LEU A 37 8.98 4.31 11.01
C LEU A 37 9.58 3.58 9.82
N ARG A 38 10.60 2.73 10.03
CA ARG A 38 11.20 1.90 8.97
C ARG A 38 10.17 1.00 8.26
N PRO A 39 9.41 0.13 8.97
CA PRO A 39 8.40 -0.69 8.31
C PRO A 39 7.26 0.14 7.72
N LEU A 40 6.96 1.32 8.29
CA LEU A 40 6.01 2.26 7.68
C LEU A 40 6.52 2.76 6.32
N HIS A 41 7.79 3.17 6.23
CA HIS A 41 8.42 3.61 4.99
C HIS A 41 8.38 2.52 3.92
N THR A 42 8.80 1.30 4.24
CA THR A 42 8.84 0.18 3.27
C THR A 42 7.44 -0.11 2.74
N ASN A 43 6.44 -0.24 3.62
CA ASN A 43 5.05 -0.49 3.23
C ASN A 43 4.45 0.66 2.40
N ALA A 44 4.72 1.91 2.78
CA ALA A 44 4.23 3.09 2.06
C ALA A 44 4.86 3.21 0.67
N VAL A 45 6.16 2.92 0.50
CA VAL A 45 6.80 3.02 -0.82
C VAL A 45 6.42 1.84 -1.72
N ILE A 46 6.35 0.62 -1.19
CA ILE A 46 6.09 -0.58 -1.99
C ILE A 46 4.60 -0.75 -2.26
N PHE A 47 3.79 -0.89 -1.21
CA PHE A 47 2.38 -1.26 -1.37
C PHE A 47 1.49 -0.03 -1.59
N ALA A 48 1.76 1.09 -0.92
CA ALA A 48 0.96 2.29 -1.16
C ALA A 48 1.35 2.99 -2.47
N PHE A 49 2.61 3.39 -2.64
CA PHE A 49 3.05 4.03 -3.87
C PHE A 49 3.14 3.06 -5.05
N GLY A 50 3.97 2.01 -4.94
CA GLY A 50 4.14 1.01 -5.99
C GLY A 50 2.85 0.27 -6.31
N GLY A 51 2.11 -0.18 -5.30
CA GLY A 51 0.82 -0.85 -5.47
C GLY A 51 -0.21 0.03 -6.18
N CYS A 52 -0.42 1.28 -5.76
CA CYS A 52 -1.31 2.19 -6.49
C CYS A 52 -0.82 2.47 -7.93
N GLY A 53 0.49 2.56 -8.13
CA GLY A 53 1.08 2.67 -9.46
C GLY A 53 0.71 1.47 -10.34
N LEU A 54 0.79 0.26 -9.79
CA LEU A 54 0.40 -0.97 -10.47
C LEU A 54 -1.10 -1.02 -10.75
N PHE A 55 -1.97 -0.73 -9.78
CA PHE A 55 -3.43 -0.67 -9.98
C PHE A 55 -3.81 0.29 -11.11
N ALA A 56 -3.29 1.52 -11.08
CA ALA A 56 -3.60 2.52 -12.10
C ALA A 56 -3.08 2.08 -13.48
N THR A 57 -1.85 1.60 -13.54
CA THR A 57 -1.21 1.19 -14.80
C THR A 57 -1.90 -0.03 -15.38
N SER A 58 -2.15 -1.06 -14.58
CA SER A 58 -2.74 -2.31 -15.05
C SER A 58 -4.18 -2.10 -15.53
N TYR A 59 -5.00 -1.34 -14.80
CA TYR A 59 -6.37 -1.02 -15.20
C TYR A 59 -6.41 -0.20 -16.49
N TYR A 60 -5.51 0.77 -16.65
CA TYR A 60 -5.42 1.53 -17.88
C TYR A 60 -4.98 0.65 -19.06
N VAL A 61 -3.89 -0.10 -18.88
CA VAL A 61 -3.28 -0.92 -19.94
C VAL A 61 -4.23 -2.03 -20.37
N VAL A 62 -4.80 -2.81 -19.45
CA VAL A 62 -5.65 -3.97 -19.79
C VAL A 62 -6.88 -3.57 -20.58
N GLN A 63 -7.49 -2.41 -20.27
CA GLN A 63 -8.63 -1.91 -21.04
C GLN A 63 -8.25 -1.56 -22.48
N ARG A 64 -7.07 -0.94 -22.67
CA ARG A 64 -6.60 -0.48 -23.98
C ARG A 64 -6.07 -1.62 -24.84
N THR A 65 -5.36 -2.57 -24.25
CA THR A 65 -4.79 -3.70 -24.98
C THR A 65 -5.83 -4.75 -25.34
N CYS A 66 -6.89 -4.92 -24.54
CA CYS A 66 -8.01 -5.82 -24.85
C CYS A 66 -9.19 -5.14 -25.56
N ASN A 67 -9.13 -3.81 -25.72
CA ASN A 67 -10.19 -2.97 -26.32
C ASN A 67 -11.59 -3.19 -25.70
N VAL A 68 -11.62 -3.31 -24.37
CA VAL A 68 -12.84 -3.51 -23.58
C VAL A 68 -12.80 -2.70 -22.28
N ARG A 69 -13.98 -2.49 -21.67
CA ARG A 69 -14.07 -1.85 -20.35
C ARG A 69 -13.71 -2.85 -19.25
N LEU A 70 -13.34 -2.35 -18.07
CA LEU A 70 -13.03 -3.21 -16.92
C LEU A 70 -14.21 -4.12 -16.58
N PHE A 71 -13.89 -5.37 -16.30
CA PHE A 71 -14.83 -6.35 -15.79
C PHE A 71 -15.30 -5.99 -14.37
N GLY A 72 -16.54 -6.34 -14.02
CA GLY A 72 -17.15 -5.98 -12.74
C GLY A 72 -17.72 -4.55 -12.68
N GLY A 73 -17.79 -3.86 -13.83
CA GLY A 73 -18.40 -2.54 -13.95
C GLY A 73 -17.67 -1.48 -13.12
N LYS A 74 -18.42 -0.56 -12.49
CA LYS A 74 -17.84 0.47 -11.62
C LYS A 74 -17.60 -0.03 -10.19
N PHE A 75 -18.35 -1.05 -9.75
CA PHE A 75 -18.35 -1.48 -8.36
C PHE A 75 -17.05 -2.21 -7.99
N LEU A 76 -16.67 -3.23 -8.75
CA LEU A 76 -15.52 -4.08 -8.41
C LEU A 76 -14.18 -3.33 -8.45
N PRO A 77 -13.89 -2.48 -9.46
CA PRO A 77 -12.71 -1.61 -9.45
C PRO A 77 -12.75 -0.53 -8.37
N ALA A 78 -13.94 -0.05 -7.97
CA ALA A 78 -14.05 0.89 -6.85
C ALA A 78 -13.81 0.20 -5.50
N PHE A 79 -14.24 -1.06 -5.35
CA PHE A 79 -13.96 -1.88 -4.17
C PHE A 79 -12.46 -2.11 -4.02
N THR A 80 -11.75 -2.45 -5.10
CA THR A 80 -10.29 -2.63 -5.02
C THR A 80 -9.58 -1.33 -4.67
N PHE A 81 -10.04 -0.20 -5.23
CA PHE A 81 -9.52 1.12 -4.87
C PHE A 81 -9.72 1.42 -3.38
N TRP A 82 -10.96 1.46 -2.89
CA TRP A 82 -11.24 1.83 -1.50
C TRP A 82 -10.71 0.82 -0.49
N GLY A 83 -10.75 -0.47 -0.83
CA GLY A 83 -10.16 -1.53 -0.03
C GLY A 83 -8.64 -1.36 0.10
N TRP A 84 -7.94 -1.04 -1.00
CA TRP A 84 -6.50 -0.79 -0.95
C TRP A 84 -6.17 0.49 -0.17
N GLN A 85 -6.96 1.55 -0.33
CA GLN A 85 -6.79 2.77 0.48
C GLN A 85 -6.97 2.49 1.97
N LEU A 86 -7.93 1.63 2.35
CA LEU A 86 -8.12 1.20 3.73
C LEU A 86 -6.91 0.42 4.26
N VAL A 87 -6.35 -0.52 3.48
CA VAL A 87 -5.10 -1.23 3.83
C VAL A 87 -3.98 -0.23 4.15
N ILE A 88 -3.79 0.78 3.29
CA ILE A 88 -2.72 1.77 3.46
C ILE A 88 -2.94 2.61 4.72
N VAL A 89 -4.17 3.05 4.97
CA VAL A 89 -4.51 3.82 6.18
C VAL A 89 -4.30 2.97 7.43
N LEU A 90 -4.70 1.69 7.40
CA LEU A 90 -4.45 0.78 8.52
C LEU A 90 -2.94 0.62 8.77
N ALA A 91 -2.13 0.41 7.73
CA ALA A 91 -0.67 0.35 7.86
C ALA A 91 -0.07 1.63 8.47
N ALA A 92 -0.57 2.80 8.05
CA ALA A 92 -0.14 4.10 8.57
C ALA A 92 -0.45 4.29 10.06
N ILE A 93 -1.49 3.62 10.56
CA ILE A 93 -1.88 3.67 11.97
C ILE A 93 -1.15 2.58 12.76
N THR A 94 -1.19 1.33 12.31
CA THR A 94 -0.77 0.18 13.12
C THR A 94 0.75 0.06 13.26
N LEU A 95 1.52 0.39 12.21
CA LEU A 95 2.97 0.26 12.24
C LEU A 95 3.63 1.25 13.23
N PRO A 96 3.27 2.55 13.27
CA PRO A 96 3.74 3.46 14.33
C PRO A 96 3.27 3.08 15.73
N LEU A 97 2.10 2.44 15.87
CA LEU A 97 1.65 1.90 17.15
C LEU A 97 2.48 0.70 17.61
N GLY A 98 3.25 0.08 16.70
CA GLY A 98 4.13 -1.05 16.99
C GLY A 98 3.48 -2.41 16.79
N TYR A 99 2.29 -2.48 16.19
CA TYR A 99 1.67 -3.74 15.81
C TYR A 99 2.34 -4.26 14.54
N THR A 100 3.23 -5.23 14.70
CA THR A 100 3.94 -5.82 13.58
C THR A 100 4.34 -7.27 13.82
N GLN A 101 4.28 -8.06 12.75
CA GLN A 101 4.80 -9.43 12.73
C GLN A 101 6.33 -9.52 12.70
N GLY A 102 7.04 -8.40 12.44
CA GLY A 102 8.51 -8.37 12.34
C GLY A 102 9.09 -9.06 11.09
N LYS A 103 8.24 -9.53 10.17
CA LYS A 103 8.64 -10.11 8.88
C LYS A 103 8.69 -9.00 7.82
N GLU A 104 9.84 -8.82 7.17
CA GLU A 104 9.99 -7.77 6.17
C GLU A 104 9.01 -7.97 5.00
N TYR A 105 8.35 -6.88 4.60
CA TYR A 105 7.29 -6.82 3.58
C TYR A 105 6.02 -7.62 3.91
N ALA A 106 5.92 -8.13 5.14
CA ALA A 106 4.77 -8.80 5.72
C ALA A 106 4.56 -8.30 7.17
N GLU A 107 4.79 -7.00 7.39
CA GLU A 107 4.83 -6.43 8.73
C GLU A 107 3.44 -6.26 9.34
N LEU A 108 2.38 -6.24 8.52
CA LEU A 108 1.01 -5.96 8.93
C LEU A 108 0.41 -7.14 9.70
N GLU A 109 -0.50 -6.85 10.63
CA GLU A 109 -1.17 -7.88 11.42
C GLU A 109 -2.21 -8.66 10.60
N TRP A 110 -2.50 -9.88 11.05
CA TRP A 110 -3.39 -10.82 10.36
C TRP A 110 -4.77 -10.27 9.92
N PRO A 111 -5.43 -9.31 10.61
CA PRO A 111 -6.69 -8.76 10.12
C PRO A 111 -6.50 -7.97 8.82
N ILE A 112 -5.35 -7.29 8.70
CA ILE A 112 -4.98 -6.53 7.51
C ILE A 112 -4.57 -7.51 6.40
N ASP A 113 -3.91 -8.61 6.73
CA ASP A 113 -3.58 -9.67 5.75
C ASP A 113 -4.84 -10.26 5.10
N ILE A 114 -5.90 -10.50 5.89
CA ILE A 114 -7.20 -10.96 5.37
C ILE A 114 -7.80 -9.91 4.42
N LEU A 115 -7.77 -8.63 4.81
CA LEU A 115 -8.28 -7.54 3.96
C LEU A 115 -7.49 -7.45 2.65
N ILE A 116 -6.16 -7.52 2.71
CA ILE A 116 -5.27 -7.55 1.55
C ILE A 116 -5.66 -8.71 0.63
N ALA A 117 -5.85 -9.91 1.18
CA ALA A 117 -6.23 -11.09 0.40
C ALA A 117 -7.57 -10.88 -0.33
N LEU A 118 -8.59 -10.36 0.37
CA LEU A 118 -9.90 -10.07 -0.24
C LEU A 118 -9.80 -9.04 -1.37
N VAL A 119 -9.05 -7.96 -1.16
CA VAL A 119 -8.82 -6.92 -2.18
C VAL A 119 -8.06 -7.48 -3.38
N TRP A 120 -7.03 -8.31 -3.14
CA TRP A 120 -6.27 -8.96 -4.21
C TRP A 120 -7.09 -9.95 -5.02
N VAL A 121 -7.95 -10.76 -4.38
CA VAL A 121 -8.87 -11.66 -5.10
C VAL A 121 -9.82 -10.85 -5.98
N ALA A 122 -10.39 -9.76 -5.45
CA ALA A 122 -11.25 -8.88 -6.25
C ALA A 122 -10.47 -8.25 -7.42
N TYR A 123 -9.23 -7.82 -7.21
CA TYR A 123 -8.36 -7.31 -8.28
C TYR A 123 -8.10 -8.36 -9.35
N ALA A 124 -7.79 -9.59 -8.96
CA ALA A 124 -7.57 -10.69 -9.89
C ALA A 124 -8.82 -10.93 -10.74
N VAL A 125 -10.01 -10.94 -10.14
CA VAL A 125 -11.29 -11.08 -10.87
C VAL A 125 -11.49 -9.93 -11.85
N VAL A 126 -11.22 -8.68 -11.47
CA VAL A 126 -11.28 -7.53 -12.40
C VAL A 126 -10.31 -7.71 -13.56
N PHE A 127 -9.04 -7.99 -13.27
CA PHE A 127 -7.99 -8.04 -14.29
C PHE A 127 -8.18 -9.22 -15.26
N PHE A 128 -8.30 -10.44 -14.72
CA PHE A 128 -8.51 -11.63 -15.56
C PHE A 128 -9.88 -11.65 -16.23
N GLY A 129 -10.93 -11.14 -15.58
CA GLY A 129 -12.24 -10.97 -16.21
C GLY A 129 -12.20 -9.99 -17.38
N THR A 130 -11.41 -8.92 -17.29
CA THR A 130 -11.22 -7.98 -18.40
C THR A 130 -10.51 -8.66 -19.58
N ILE A 131 -9.50 -9.49 -19.31
CA ILE A 131 -8.82 -10.27 -20.35
C ILE A 131 -9.75 -11.34 -20.95
N ALA A 132 -10.57 -12.00 -20.14
CA ALA A 132 -11.50 -13.03 -20.60
C ALA A 132 -12.59 -12.48 -21.53
N THR A 133 -12.85 -11.17 -21.48
CA THR A 133 -13.82 -10.49 -22.33
C THR A 133 -13.19 -9.73 -23.50
N ARG A 134 -11.88 -9.93 -23.75
CA ARG A 134 -11.14 -9.25 -24.83
C ARG A 134 -11.73 -9.52 -26.21
N LYS A 135 -11.51 -8.56 -27.12
CA LYS A 135 -11.88 -8.66 -28.54
C LYS A 135 -10.72 -9.12 -29.40
#